data_AF-A0A0D0BSV6-F1
#
_entry.id   AF-A0A0D0BSV6-F1
#
_cell.length_a   1.000
_cell.length_b   1.000
_cell.length_c   1.000
_cell.angle_alpha   90.00
_cell.angle_beta   90.00
_cell.angle_gamma   90.00
#
_symmetry.space_group_name_H-M   'P 1'
#
loop_
_entity.id
_entity.type
_entity.pdbx_description
1 polymer ?
#
loop_
_entity_poly.entity_id
_entity_poly.type
_entity_poly.pdbx_seq_one_letter_code
_entity_poly.pdbx_strand_id
1 'polypeptide(L)'
;FKTLYTQRKKERIHFIRQSIHALTHYGQEVQTKGPLICTSQWTMECTIGNLTEEIRQHSNPYANLTQRAVWRAQVNVLKAMIPSLDPDHNKPTNPRWSLDIGSGYLLLPRHE
;
A
#
# COMPACT_ATOMS: atom_id res chain seq x y z
N PHE A 1 26.47 -2.74 11.99
CA PHE A 1 25.38 -1.81 12.32
C PHE A 1 24.19 -2.50 13.01
N LYS A 2 23.48 -3.42 12.32
CA LYS A 2 22.39 -4.23 12.90
C LYS A 2 22.75 -4.95 14.20
N THR A 3 23.99 -5.41 14.34
CA THR A 3 24.45 -6.14 15.54
C THR A 3 24.89 -5.22 16.67
N LEU A 4 25.51 -4.08 16.35
CA LEU A 4 26.09 -3.16 17.34
C LEU A 4 25.07 -2.17 17.92
N TYR A 5 24.16 -1.64 17.08
CA TYR A 5 23.25 -0.56 17.48
C TYR A 5 21.81 -1.06 17.69
N THR A 6 21.19 -1.74 16.71
CA THR A 6 19.83 -2.29 16.90
C THR A 6 19.80 -3.65 17.59
N GLN A 7 20.90 -4.40 17.60
CA GLN A 7 20.96 -5.81 18.00
C GLN A 7 19.88 -6.68 17.33
N ARG A 8 19.42 -6.30 16.13
CA ARG A 8 18.26 -6.89 15.42
C ARG A 8 16.93 -6.84 16.20
N LYS A 9 16.81 -5.99 17.21
CA LYS A 9 15.58 -5.76 17.97
C LYS A 9 14.79 -4.60 17.36
N LYS A 10 13.50 -4.81 17.12
CA LYS A 10 12.61 -3.80 16.50
C LYS A 10 12.47 -2.58 17.41
N GLU A 11 12.42 -2.79 18.73
CA GLU A 11 12.29 -1.69 19.69
C GLU A 11 13.44 -0.69 19.60
N ARG A 12 14.59 -1.09 19.07
CA ARG A 12 15.83 -0.31 19.03
C ARG A 12 16.07 0.45 17.74
N ILE A 13 15.09 0.46 16.83
CA ILE A 13 15.25 1.11 15.53
C ILE A 13 15.42 2.64 15.65
N HIS A 14 14.90 3.23 16.72
CA HIS A 14 15.01 4.67 17.02
C HIS A 14 16.43 5.11 17.42
N PHE A 15 17.32 4.19 17.83
CA PHE A 15 18.72 4.53 18.14
C PHE A 15 19.55 4.89 16.92
N ILE A 16 18.95 4.79 15.73
CA ILE A 16 19.63 4.93 14.47
C ILE A 16 18.91 5.97 13.63
N ARG A 17 19.69 6.84 13.00
CA ARG A 17 19.15 7.74 11.99
C ARG A 17 18.69 6.93 10.77
N GLN A 18 17.41 7.02 10.44
CA GLN A 18 16.79 6.28 9.33
C GLN A 18 17.57 6.44 8.01
N SER A 19 18.08 7.65 7.73
CA SER A 19 18.88 7.92 6.53
C SER A 19 20.16 7.10 6.46
N ILE A 20 20.81 6.84 7.59
CA ILE A 20 22.04 6.03 7.68
C ILE A 20 21.71 4.54 7.60
N HIS A 21 20.62 4.10 8.26
CA HIS A 21 20.17 2.72 8.19
C HIS A 21 19.85 2.29 6.76
N ALA A 22 19.09 3.13 6.04
CA ALA A 22 18.67 2.89 4.67
C ALA A 22 19.89 2.68 3.75
N LEU A 23 20.90 3.56 3.83
CA LEU A 23 22.15 3.45 3.06
C LEU A 23 22.84 2.09 3.23
N THR A 24 22.83 1.51 4.43
CA THR A 24 23.44 0.17 4.66
C THR A 24 22.67 -0.98 4.02
N HIS A 25 21.42 -0.77 3.61
CA HIS A 25 20.59 -1.76 2.93
C HIS A 25 20.43 -1.51 1.43
N TYR A 26 20.66 -0.29 0.96
CA TYR A 26 20.44 0.10 -0.44
C TYR A 26 21.11 -0.83 -1.44
N GLY A 27 22.39 -1.16 -1.27
CA GLY A 27 23.10 -2.02 -2.22
C GLY A 27 22.49 -3.43 -2.39
N GLN A 28 21.98 -4.01 -1.30
CA GLN A 28 21.32 -5.33 -1.33
C GLN A 28 19.89 -5.23 -1.88
N GLU A 29 19.15 -4.23 -1.41
CA GLU A 29 17.76 -4.02 -1.80
C GLU A 29 17.63 -3.70 -3.29
N VAL A 30 18.59 -2.99 -3.89
CA VAL A 30 18.61 -2.67 -5.33
C VAL A 30 18.66 -3.92 -6.20
N GLN A 31 19.32 -4.99 -5.76
CA GLN A 31 19.37 -6.24 -6.53
C GLN A 31 17.99 -6.93 -6.60
N THR A 32 17.20 -6.79 -5.54
CA THR A 32 15.87 -7.42 -5.44
C THR A 32 14.72 -6.54 -5.91
N LYS A 33 14.82 -5.21 -5.71
CA LYS A 33 13.72 -4.26 -5.89
C LYS A 33 14.05 -3.15 -6.90
N GLY A 34 15.24 -3.14 -7.47
CA GLY A 34 15.73 -2.02 -8.27
C GLY A 34 15.98 -0.75 -7.43
N PRO A 35 16.24 0.40 -8.06
CA PRO A 35 16.51 1.65 -7.36
C PRO A 35 15.39 1.98 -6.36
N LEU A 36 15.74 2.04 -5.07
CA LEU A 36 14.75 2.25 -4.00
C LEU A 36 14.01 3.57 -4.10
N ILE A 37 14.64 4.58 -4.70
CA ILE A 37 13.98 5.84 -5.02
C ILE A 37 12.83 5.59 -6.01
N CYS A 38 13.05 4.83 -7.09
CA CYS A 38 12.02 4.54 -8.08
C CYS A 38 10.85 3.76 -7.48
N THR A 39 11.11 2.74 -6.64
CA THR A 39 10.03 1.94 -6.04
C THR A 39 9.20 2.71 -5.01
N SER A 40 9.87 3.46 -4.13
CA SER A 40 9.16 4.28 -3.13
C SER A 40 8.46 5.47 -3.78
N GLN A 41 9.12 6.16 -4.71
CA GLN A 41 8.56 7.32 -5.41
C GLN A 41 7.36 6.93 -6.27
N TRP A 42 7.45 5.86 -7.06
CA TRP A 42 6.34 5.37 -7.87
C TRP A 42 5.08 5.12 -7.02
N THR A 43 5.24 4.43 -5.89
CA THR A 43 4.11 4.13 -5.00
C THR A 43 3.49 5.42 -4.43
N MET A 44 4.32 6.39 -4.03
CA MET A 44 3.84 7.69 -3.54
C MET A 44 3.14 8.49 -4.64
N GLU A 45 3.70 8.56 -5.84
CA GLU A 45 3.13 9.27 -6.98
C GLU A 45 1.80 8.66 -7.44
N CYS A 46 1.72 7.32 -7.53
CA CYS A 46 0.47 6.63 -7.81
C CYS A 46 -0.59 6.92 -6.74
N THR A 47 -0.20 6.94 -5.45
CA THR A 47 -1.11 7.30 -4.36
C THR A 47 -1.57 8.73 -4.49
N ILE A 48 -0.66 9.68 -4.74
CA ILE A 48 -0.99 11.10 -4.94
C ILE A 48 -1.95 11.25 -6.12
N GLY A 49 -1.69 10.59 -7.25
CA GLY A 49 -2.57 10.59 -8.42
C GLY A 49 -3.97 10.10 -8.06
N ASN A 50 -4.07 8.93 -7.42
CA ASN A 50 -5.35 8.33 -7.03
C ASN A 50 -6.15 9.20 -6.05
N LEU A 51 -5.49 9.86 -5.10
CA LEU A 51 -6.16 10.77 -4.17
C LEU A 51 -6.56 12.07 -4.86
N THR A 52 -5.71 12.60 -5.74
CA THR A 52 -5.95 13.86 -6.46
C THR A 52 -7.07 13.73 -7.47
N GLU A 53 -7.22 12.59 -8.15
CA GLU A 53 -8.36 12.29 -9.04
C GLU A 53 -9.72 12.48 -8.34
N GLU A 54 -9.76 12.29 -7.02
CA GLU A 54 -10.97 12.40 -6.23
C GLU A 54 -11.16 13.76 -5.55
N ILE A 55 -10.08 14.53 -5.39
CA ILE A 55 -10.13 15.87 -4.81
C ILE A 55 -10.73 16.82 -5.84
N ARG A 56 -12.04 17.08 -5.73
CA ARG A 56 -12.77 17.97 -6.65
C ARG A 56 -12.91 19.40 -6.13
N GLN A 57 -12.36 19.70 -4.94
CA GLN A 57 -12.48 21.01 -4.30
C GLN A 57 -11.11 21.56 -3.89
N HIS A 58 -10.69 22.65 -4.54
CA HIS A 58 -9.40 23.30 -4.29
C HIS A 58 -9.37 24.16 -3.00
N SER A 59 -10.54 24.53 -2.45
CA SER A 59 -10.63 25.43 -1.28
C SER A 59 -10.47 24.73 0.06
N ASN A 60 -10.86 23.45 0.16
CA ASN A 60 -10.66 22.64 1.37
C ASN A 60 -10.34 21.17 1.00
N PRO A 61 -9.12 20.92 0.48
CA PRO A 61 -8.75 19.62 -0.07
C PRO A 61 -8.73 18.51 0.97
N TYR A 62 -8.31 18.80 2.22
CA TYR A 62 -8.22 17.79 3.28
C TYR A 62 -9.59 17.33 3.79
N ALA A 63 -10.54 18.25 3.96
CA ALA A 63 -11.90 17.88 4.33
C ALA A 63 -12.58 17.05 3.23
N ASN A 64 -12.39 17.46 1.97
CA ASN A 64 -12.89 16.73 0.81
C ASN A 64 -12.27 15.32 0.73
N LEU A 65 -10.96 15.20 0.89
CA LEU A 65 -10.25 13.93 0.92
C LEU A 65 -10.76 13.00 2.03
N THR A 66 -10.98 13.54 3.23
CA THR A 66 -11.52 12.78 4.36
C THR A 66 -12.91 12.25 4.04
N GLN A 67 -13.78 13.08 3.47
CA GLN A 67 -15.11 12.68 3.04
C GLN A 67 -15.06 11.59 1.95
N ARG A 68 -14.15 11.70 0.98
CA ARG A 68 -13.92 10.68 -0.04
C ARG A 68 -13.46 9.34 0.55
N ALA A 69 -12.57 9.37 1.53
CA ALA A 69 -12.11 8.17 2.24
C ALA A 69 -13.28 7.47 2.97
N VAL A 70 -14.12 8.23 3.68
CA VAL A 70 -15.33 7.70 4.35
C VAL A 70 -16.28 7.08 3.33
N TRP A 71 -16.52 7.77 2.21
CA TRP A 71 -17.38 7.27 1.14
C TRP A 71 -16.88 5.95 0.55
N ARG A 72 -15.58 5.84 0.27
CA ARG A 72 -14.95 4.58 -0.20
C ARG A 72 -15.16 3.45 0.81
N ALA A 73 -14.95 3.72 2.10
CA ALA A 73 -15.16 2.73 3.14
C ALA A 73 -16.62 2.25 3.18
N GLN A 74 -17.58 3.17 3.11
CA GLN A 74 -19.02 2.84 3.08
C GLN A 74 -19.39 2.01 1.85
N VAL A 75 -18.92 2.39 0.66
CA VAL A 75 -19.15 1.62 -0.57
C VAL A 75 -18.53 0.23 -0.48
N ASN A 76 -17.31 0.10 0.03
CA ASN A 76 -16.66 -1.20 0.20
C ASN A 76 -17.43 -2.10 1.18
N VAL A 77 -17.95 -1.53 2.28
CA VAL A 77 -18.81 -2.26 3.22
C VAL A 77 -20.10 -2.73 2.53
N LEU A 78 -20.76 -1.88 1.75
CA LEU A 78 -21.97 -2.24 1.02
C LEU A 78 -21.71 -3.36 -0.01
N LYS A 79 -20.60 -3.28 -0.75
CA LYS A 79 -20.18 -4.34 -1.68
C LYS A 79 -19.90 -5.67 -0.97
N ALA A 80 -19.27 -5.62 0.21
CA ALA A 80 -19.00 -6.83 1.00
C ALA A 80 -20.29 -7.45 1.57
N MET A 81 -21.24 -6.62 2.03
CA MET A 81 -22.53 -7.09 2.57
C MET A 81 -23.49 -7.59 1.49
N ILE A 82 -23.48 -6.95 0.31
CA ILE A 82 -24.38 -7.25 -0.80
C ILE A 82 -23.54 -7.40 -2.07
N PRO A 83 -22.94 -8.59 -2.30
CA PRO A 83 -21.99 -8.78 -3.40
C PRO A 83 -22.59 -8.54 -4.79
N SER A 84 -23.91 -8.67 -4.96
CA SER A 84 -24.60 -8.36 -6.22
C SER A 84 -24.55 -6.89 -6.63
N LEU A 85 -24.21 -5.97 -5.71
CA LEU A 85 -24.01 -4.55 -6.01
C LEU A 85 -22.61 -4.26 -6.58
N ASP A 86 -21.66 -5.18 -6.42
CA ASP A 86 -20.33 -5.00 -6.99
C ASP A 86 -20.34 -5.39 -8.47
N PRO A 87 -20.17 -4.45 -9.41
CA PRO A 87 -20.16 -4.75 -10.84
C PRO A 87 -19.05 -5.75 -11.22
N ASP A 88 -18.05 -5.89 -10.37
CA ASP A 88 -16.90 -6.75 -10.57
C ASP A 88 -17.05 -8.12 -9.91
N HIS A 89 -18.13 -8.37 -9.15
CA HIS A 89 -18.36 -9.62 -8.42
C HIS A 89 -18.31 -10.86 -9.31
N ASN A 90 -18.84 -10.75 -10.52
CA ASN A 90 -18.94 -11.87 -11.47
C ASN A 90 -17.77 -11.91 -12.46
N LYS A 91 -16.73 -11.08 -12.31
CA LYS A 91 -15.58 -11.09 -13.22
C LYS A 91 -14.78 -12.38 -13.01
N PRO A 92 -14.72 -13.27 -14.01
CA PRO A 92 -14.13 -14.59 -13.84
C PRO A 92 -12.63 -14.52 -14.11
N THR A 93 -11.86 -13.86 -13.26
CA THR A 93 -10.40 -14.04 -13.29
C THR A 93 -9.79 -13.72 -11.93
N ASN A 94 -9.62 -14.77 -11.12
CA ASN A 94 -8.70 -14.70 -10.01
C ASN A 94 -7.32 -14.32 -10.56
N PRO A 95 -6.62 -13.33 -9.97
CA PRO A 95 -5.31 -12.92 -10.44
C PRO A 95 -4.35 -14.11 -10.50
N ARG A 96 -3.46 -14.11 -11.50
CA ARG A 96 -2.48 -15.21 -11.64
C ARG A 96 -1.69 -15.35 -10.32
N TRP A 97 -1.61 -16.58 -9.81
CA TRP A 97 -0.96 -16.93 -8.55
C TRP A 97 -1.67 -16.47 -7.26
N SER A 98 -2.95 -16.05 -7.33
CA SER A 98 -3.74 -15.84 -6.13
C SER A 98 -4.13 -17.16 -5.46
N LEU A 99 -4.10 -17.21 -4.14
CA LEU A 99 -4.58 -18.32 -3.33
C LEU A 99 -5.95 -17.96 -2.73
N ASP A 100 -6.96 -18.78 -2.98
CA ASP A 100 -8.26 -18.63 -2.32
C ASP A 100 -8.15 -18.98 -0.84
N ILE A 101 -8.52 -18.05 0.04
CA ILE A 101 -8.52 -18.23 1.49
C ILE A 101 -9.94 -18.37 2.06
N GLY A 102 -10.95 -18.46 1.18
CA GLY A 102 -12.35 -18.61 1.53
C GLY A 102 -13.05 -17.27 1.83
N SER A 103 -14.37 -17.35 2.04
CA SER A 103 -15.24 -16.19 2.33
C SER A 103 -15.20 -15.07 1.27
N GLY A 104 -14.87 -15.41 0.03
CA GLY A 104 -14.74 -14.43 -1.06
C GLY A 104 -13.45 -13.62 -1.05
N TYR A 105 -12.44 -14.00 -0.25
CA TYR A 105 -11.15 -13.34 -0.22
C TYR A 105 -10.07 -14.15 -0.94
N LEU A 106 -9.22 -13.45 -1.68
CA LEU A 106 -8.05 -14.00 -2.36
C LEU A 106 -6.78 -13.42 -1.74
N LEU A 107 -5.86 -14.30 -1.36
CA LEU A 107 -4.50 -13.92 -1.03
C LEU A 107 -3.72 -13.71 -2.32
N LEU A 108 -3.34 -12.47 -2.60
CA LEU A 108 -2.53 -12.14 -3.75
C LEU A 108 -1.06 -12.51 -3.49
N PRO A 109 -0.31 -12.95 -4.52
CA PRO A 109 1.12 -13.15 -4.39
C PRO A 109 1.76 -11.81 -4.00
N ARG A 110 2.90 -11.89 -3.32
CA ARG A 110 3.78 -10.73 -3.21
C ARG A 110 4.11 -10.29 -4.64
N HIS A 111 3.70 -9.08 -5.00
CA HIS A 111 4.17 -8.46 -6.23
C HIS A 111 5.69 -8.27 -6.06
N GLU A 112 6.49 -9.01 -6.82
CA GLU A 112 7.92 -8.76 -6.94
C GLU A 112 8.16 -7.47 -7.74
#